data_AF-A0A166L040-F1
#
_entry.id   AF-A0A166L040-F1
#
_cell.length_a   1.000
_cell.length_b   1.000
_cell.length_c   1.000
_cell.angle_alpha   90.00
_cell.angle_beta   90.00
_cell.angle_gamma   90.00
#
_symmetry.space_group_name_H-M   'P 1'
#
loop_
_entity.id
_entity.type
_entity.pdbx_description
1 polymer ?
#
loop_
_entity_poly.entity_id
_entity_poly.type
_entity_poly.pdbx_seq_one_letter_code
_entity_poly.pdbx_strand_id
1 'polypeptide(L)' 'MKTQNEIIQQGYDALINSLGVADTIRFIQYFHPGKGDYTKERHQWLDQKTLANVLVEMKELPEDDTNQYEEIIE' A
#
# COMPACT_ATOMS: atom_id res chain seq x y z
N MET A 1 -23.95 8.96 14.77
CA MET A 1 -23.94 8.19 13.50
C MET A 1 -22.51 8.22 12.99
N LYS A 2 -21.97 7.08 12.53
CA LYS A 2 -20.59 7.03 12.02
C LYS A 2 -20.47 7.80 10.70
N THR A 3 -19.34 8.45 10.51
CA THR A 3 -18.91 9.03 9.23
C THR A 3 -18.53 7.91 8.26
N GLN A 4 -18.43 8.23 6.97
CA GLN A 4 -17.99 7.28 5.96
C GLN A 4 -16.59 6.74 6.26
N ASN A 5 -15.67 7.60 6.70
CA ASN A 5 -14.30 7.20 7.03
C ASN A 5 -14.26 6.25 8.22
N GLU A 6 -15.07 6.48 9.26
CA GLU A 6 -15.17 5.56 10.41
C GLU A 6 -15.73 4.19 10.02
N ILE A 7 -16.62 4.13 9.03
CA ILE A 7 -17.14 2.85 8.50
C ILE A 7 -16.05 2.12 7.70
N ILE A 8 -15.32 2.86 6.85
CA ILE A 8 -14.23 2.30 6.05
C ILE A 8 -13.13 1.74 6.96
N GLN A 9 -12.69 2.51 7.95
CA GLN A 9 -11.69 2.07 8.93
C GLN A 9 -12.13 0.82 9.68
N GLN A 10 -13.38 0.80 10.17
CA GLN A 10 -13.92 -0.39 10.82
C GLN A 10 -13.95 -1.62 9.88
N GLY A 11 -14.21 -1.42 8.59
CA GLY A 11 -14.18 -2.49 7.59
C GLY A 11 -12.78 -3.07 7.40
N TYR A 12 -11.76 -2.22 7.31
CA TYR A 12 -10.37 -2.67 7.23
C TYR A 12 -9.93 -3.41 8.48
N ASP A 13 -10.22 -2.88 9.67
CA ASP A 13 -9.91 -3.55 10.93
C ASP A 13 -10.53 -4.95 10.99
N ALA A 14 -11.79 -5.09 10.57
CA ALA A 14 -12.46 -6.38 10.56
C ALA A 14 -11.79 -7.38 9.60
N LEU A 15 -11.39 -6.92 8.40
CA LEU A 15 -10.69 -7.76 7.42
C LEU A 15 -9.31 -8.18 7.92
N ILE A 16 -8.51 -7.22 8.43
CA ILE A 16 -7.16 -7.48 8.93
C ILE A 16 -7.21 -8.46 10.10
N ASN A 17 -8.14 -8.27 11.04
CA ASN A 17 -8.29 -9.18 12.17
C ASN A 17 -8.70 -10.60 11.76
N SER A 18 -9.44 -10.75 10.66
CA SER A 18 -9.92 -12.05 10.19
C SER A 18 -8.95 -12.78 9.25
N LEU A 19 -8.22 -12.04 8.42
CA LEU A 19 -7.43 -12.59 7.30
C LEU A 19 -5.93 -12.36 7.48
N GLY A 20 -5.53 -11.40 8.31
CA GLY A 20 -4.21 -10.82 8.28
C GLY A 20 -4.04 -9.79 7.16
N VAL A 21 -2.97 -9.00 7.25
CA VAL A 21 -2.70 -7.88 6.34
C VAL A 21 -2.52 -8.34 4.89
N ALA A 22 -1.73 -9.40 4.67
CA ALA A 22 -1.41 -9.86 3.32
C ALA A 22 -2.65 -10.35 2.56
N ASP A 23 -3.51 -11.14 3.19
CA ASP A 23 -4.72 -11.66 2.54
C ASP A 23 -5.82 -10.61 2.45
N THR A 24 -5.84 -9.62 3.34
CA THR A 24 -6.72 -8.44 3.22
C THR A 24 -6.40 -7.64 1.97
N ILE A 25 -5.13 -7.35 1.71
CA ILE A 25 -4.70 -6.64 0.48
C ILE A 25 -5.15 -7.42 -0.77
N ARG A 26 -4.92 -8.74 -0.80
CA ARG A 26 -5.34 -9.59 -1.93
C ARG A 26 -6.85 -9.60 -2.11
N PHE A 27 -7.61 -9.65 -1.02
CA PHE A 27 -9.07 -9.57 -1.04
C PHE A 27 -9.54 -8.26 -1.68
N ILE A 28 -8.99 -7.11 -1.25
CA ILE A 28 -9.36 -5.80 -1.79
C ILE A 28 -9.04 -5.72 -3.30
N GLN A 29 -7.83 -6.14 -3.68
CA GLN A 29 -7.37 -6.14 -5.08
C GLN A 29 -8.22 -7.01 -6.01
N TYR A 30 -8.84 -8.08 -5.49
CA TYR A 30 -9.74 -8.92 -6.28
C TYR A 30 -10.99 -8.17 -6.72
N PHE A 31 -11.57 -7.34 -5.84
CA PHE A 31 -12.78 -6.57 -6.15
C PHE A 31 -12.48 -5.24 -6.84
N HIS A 32 -11.31 -4.66 -6.55
CA HIS A 32 -10.83 -3.43 -7.15
C HIS A 32 -9.46 -3.67 -7.78
N PRO A 33 -9.40 -4.30 -8.97
CA PRO A 33 -8.14 -4.40 -9.69
C PRO A 33 -7.67 -2.98 -9.99
N GLY A 34 -6.47 -2.65 -9.49
CA GLY A 34 -5.83 -1.36 -9.77
C GLY A 34 -5.74 -1.10 -11.28
N LYS A 35 -5.54 0.16 -11.64
CA LYS A 35 -5.34 0.57 -13.03
C LYS A 35 -3.85 0.79 -13.30
N GLY A 36 -3.45 0.62 -14.56
CA GLY A 36 -2.07 0.84 -15.00
C GLY A 36 -1.39 -0.43 -15.48
N ASP A 37 -0.22 -0.27 -16.07
CA ASP A 37 0.65 -1.36 -16.51
C ASP A 37 1.96 -1.24 -15.75
N TYR A 38 1.96 -1.69 -14.48
CA TYR A 38 3.14 -1.61 -13.62
C TYR A 38 4.36 -2.30 -14.27
N THR A 39 4.14 -3.32 -15.10
CA THR A 39 5.23 -3.98 -15.83
C THR A 39 5.94 -2.99 -16.75
N LYS A 40 5.19 -2.20 -17.53
CA LYS A 40 5.77 -1.14 -18.38
C LYS A 40 6.27 0.05 -17.59
N GLU A 41 5.49 0.54 -16.63
CA GLU A 41 5.80 1.74 -15.84
C GLU A 41 7.07 1.56 -15.00
N ARG A 42 7.28 0.37 -14.43
CA ARG A 42 8.49 0.04 -13.64
C ARG A 42 9.78 0.29 -14.42
N HIS A 43 9.81 -0.02 -15.71
CA HIS A 43 11.00 0.17 -16.54
C HIS A 43 11.40 1.63 -16.73
N GLN A 44 10.47 2.59 -16.54
CA GLN A 44 10.77 4.00 -16.73
C GLN A 44 11.69 4.57 -15.66
N TRP A 45 11.63 4.03 -14.43
CA TRP A 45 12.38 4.56 -13.28
C TRP A 45 13.31 3.53 -12.65
N LEU A 46 12.92 2.25 -12.57
CA LEU A 46 13.70 1.24 -11.84
C LEU A 46 14.98 0.88 -12.59
N ASP A 47 14.94 0.83 -13.92
CA ASP A 47 16.11 0.49 -14.74
C ASP A 47 17.24 1.53 -14.61
N GLN A 48 16.90 2.76 -14.20
CA GLN A 48 17.85 3.84 -13.95
C GLN A 48 18.41 3.82 -12.52
N LYS A 49 17.90 2.93 -11.65
CA LYS A 49 18.17 2.91 -10.22
C LYS A 49 19.16 1.80 -9.87
N THR A 50 20.28 2.17 -9.26
CA THR A 50 21.25 1.20 -8.78
C THR A 50 20.86 0.68 -7.40
N LEU A 51 21.34 -0.53 -7.05
CA LEU A 51 21.19 -1.06 -5.69
C LEU A 51 21.78 -0.12 -4.63
N ALA A 52 22.89 0.55 -4.93
CA ALA A 52 23.50 1.52 -4.03
C ALA A 52 22.54 2.70 -3.74
N ASN A 53 21.84 3.22 -4.76
CA ASN A 53 20.85 4.28 -4.59
C ASN A 53 19.70 3.81 -3.68
N VAL A 54 19.20 2.58 -3.89
CA VAL A 54 18.15 1.98 -3.04
C VAL A 54 18.61 1.90 -1.58
N LEU A 55 19.82 1.42 -1.31
CA LEU A 55 20.34 1.27 0.05
C LEU A 55 20.57 2.62 0.75
N VAL A 56 20.90 3.67 0.01
CA VAL A 56 20.97 5.03 0.57
C VAL A 56 19.57 5.50 0.96
N GLU A 57 18.59 5.40 0.06
CA GLU A 57 17.21 5.83 0.35
C GLU A 57 16.59 5.10 1.53
N MET A 58 16.84 3.79 1.67
CA MET A 58 16.35 3.02 2.82
C MET A 58 16.86 3.55 4.17
N LYS A 59 18.06 4.15 4.22
CA LYS A 59 18.62 4.73 5.46
C LYS A 59 18.07 6.10 5.77
N GLU A 60 17.53 6.79 4.77
CA GLU A 60 16.93 8.12 4.92
C GLU A 60 15.43 8.04 5.26
N LEU A 61 14.81 6.85 5.16
CA LEU A 61 13.43 6.63 5.61
C LEU A 61 13.38 6.63 7.15
N PRO A 62 12.49 7.42 7.78
CA PRO A 62 12.25 7.32 9.21
C PRO A 62 11.66 5.95 9.57
N GLU A 63 12.11 5.38 10.68
CA GLU A 63 11.88 3.98 11.10
C GLU A 63 10.41 3.61 11.42
N ASP A 64 9.46 4.52 11.33
CA ASP A 64 8.05 4.23 11.66
C ASP A 64 7.12 5.22 10.95
N ASP A 65 6.68 4.88 9.74
CA ASP A 65 5.54 5.55 9.10
C ASP A 65 4.42 4.53 8.89
N THR A 66 3.77 4.14 10.00
CA THR A 66 2.56 3.29 9.97
C THR A 66 1.41 3.91 9.19
N ASN A 67 1.47 5.20 8.85
CA ASN A 67 0.43 5.89 8.09
C ASN A 67 0.48 5.64 6.58
N GLN A 68 1.50 4.94 6.05
CA GLN A 68 1.59 4.68 4.61
C GLN A 68 0.39 3.87 4.05
N TYR A 69 -0.33 3.14 4.90
CA TYR A 69 -1.54 2.40 4.52
C TYR A 69 -2.83 3.22 4.70
N GLU A 70 -2.79 4.36 5.39
CA GLU A 70 -3.95 5.26 5.51
C GLU A 70 -4.21 6.04 4.21
N GLU A 71 -3.17 6.30 3.40
CA GLU A 71 -3.26 7.05 2.13
C GLU A 71 -3.98 6.32 0.99
N ILE A 72 -4.40 5.06 1.16
CA ILE A 72 -5.15 4.31 0.13
C ILE A 72 -6.59 4.83 0.00
N ILE A 73 -7.03 5.72 0.90
CA ILE A 73 -8.40 6.25 0.96
C ILE A 73 -8.44 7.69 0.42
N GLU A 74 -8.58 7.84 -0.90
CA GLU A 74 -9.23 9.02 -1.54
C GLU A 74 -10.57 8.61 -2.17
#